data_AF-A0A8T4TNG6-F1
#
_entry.id   AF-A0A8T4TNG6-F1
#
_cell.length_a   1.000
_cell.length_b   1.000
_cell.length_c   1.000
_cell.angle_alpha   90.00
_cell.angle_beta   90.00
_cell.angle_gamma   90.00
#
_symmetry.space_group_name_H-M   'P 1'
#
loop_
_entity.id
_entity.type
_entity.pdbx_description
1 polymer ?
#
loop_
_entity_poly.entity_id
_entity_poly.type
_entity_poly.pdbx_seq_one_letter_code
_entity_poly.pdbx_strand_id
1 'polypeptide(L)'
;MNKNNEKHAEYYEAILQIRPANNEVLGFVLDLIENRNDVKVSKINELKTGCDVYITNQKFARGTLAAQLKRKYKDAEVTITKSLYGRHKMTSRLVYRATVLFRLNSNK
;
A
#
# COMPACT_ATOMS: atom_id res chain seq x y z
N MET A 1 18.79 -16.25 22.23
CA MET A 1 17.41 -15.70 22.35
C MET A 1 16.99 -15.12 21.01
N ASN A 2 16.25 -15.87 20.20
CA ASN A 2 15.67 -15.37 18.96
C ASN A 2 14.40 -14.58 19.31
N LYS A 3 14.50 -13.25 19.36
CA LYS A 3 13.30 -12.41 19.36
C LYS A 3 12.69 -12.51 17.97
N ASN A 4 11.73 -13.42 17.80
CA ASN A 4 10.81 -13.36 16.67
C ASN A 4 10.08 -12.02 16.78
N ASN A 5 10.55 -11.04 16.01
CA ASN A 5 9.94 -9.74 15.84
C ASN A 5 8.66 -9.94 15.01
N GLU A 6 7.64 -10.53 15.61
CA GLU A 6 6.31 -10.54 15.02
C GLU A 6 5.83 -9.09 15.03
N LYS A 7 5.90 -8.45 13.86
CA LYS A 7 5.31 -7.12 13.67
C LYS A 7 3.84 -7.22 14.10
N HIS A 8 3.38 -6.32 14.96
CA HIS A 8 1.99 -6.26 15.41
C HIS A 8 1.04 -6.43 14.23
N ALA A 9 -0.09 -7.13 14.42
CA ALA A 9 -1.04 -7.44 13.35
C ALA A 9 -1.48 -6.20 12.55
N GLU A 10 -1.57 -5.04 13.21
CA GLU A 10 -1.97 -3.77 12.59
C GLU A 10 -0.81 -2.96 11.99
N TYR A 11 0.43 -3.46 12.06
CA TYR A 11 1.59 -2.73 11.56
C TYR A 11 1.52 -2.54 10.04
N TYR A 12 1.81 -1.32 9.59
CA TYR A 12 1.92 -1.00 8.17
C TYR A 12 2.97 0.09 7.92
N GLU A 13 3.50 0.07 6.69
CA GLU A 13 4.46 1.04 6.19
C GLU A 13 3.89 1.85 5.02
N ALA A 14 2.87 1.34 4.34
CA ALA A 14 2.20 2.03 3.25
C ALA A 14 0.68 1.82 3.25
N ILE A 15 -0.03 2.76 2.64
CA ILE A 15 -1.47 2.65 2.35
C ILE A 15 -1.63 2.77 0.83
N LEU A 16 -2.29 1.80 0.20
CA LEU A 16 -2.84 1.95 -1.15
C LEU A 16 -4.29 2.44 -1.02
N GLN A 17 -4.59 3.59 -1.60
CA GLN A 17 -5.94 4.16 -1.65
C GLN A 17 -6.48 3.98 -3.07
N ILE A 18 -7.53 3.17 -3.22
CA ILE A 18 -8.19 2.92 -4.50
C ILE A 18 -9.43 3.80 -4.58
N ARG A 19 -9.53 4.64 -5.62
CA ARG A 19 -10.65 5.58 -5.82
C ARG A 19 -11.12 5.56 -7.29
N PRO A 20 -12.41 5.40 -7.60
CA PRO A 20 -13.48 4.92 -6.70
C PRO A 20 -13.22 3.47 -6.25
N ALA A 21 -14.07 2.93 -5.38
CA ALA A 21 -14.00 1.51 -4.99
C ALA A 21 -14.16 0.65 -6.25
N ASN A 22 -13.25 -0.28 -6.47
CA ASN A 22 -13.32 -1.20 -7.60
C ASN A 22 -12.78 -2.56 -7.16
N ASN A 23 -13.66 -3.56 -7.15
CA ASN A 23 -13.34 -4.92 -6.71
C ASN A 23 -12.35 -5.63 -7.65
N GLU A 24 -12.33 -5.29 -8.94
CA GLU A 24 -11.36 -5.85 -9.89
C GLU A 24 -9.94 -5.34 -9.59
N VAL A 25 -9.83 -4.04 -9.29
CA VAL A 25 -8.55 -3.44 -8.88
C VAL A 25 -8.10 -4.02 -7.54
N LEU A 26 -9.02 -4.15 -6.57
CA LEU A 26 -8.73 -4.74 -5.28
C LEU A 26 -8.26 -6.19 -5.42
N GLY A 27 -8.99 -7.03 -6.18
CA GLY A 27 -8.61 -8.42 -6.43
C GLY A 27 -7.22 -8.52 -7.05
N PHE A 28 -6.95 -7.72 -8.09
CA PHE A 28 -5.61 -7.67 -8.70
C PHE A 28 -4.50 -7.29 -7.71
N VAL A 29 -4.76 -6.35 -6.81
CA VAL A 29 -3.81 -5.95 -5.76
C VAL A 29 -3.56 -7.10 -4.78
N LEU A 30 -4.62 -7.80 -4.36
CA LEU A 30 -4.51 -8.94 -3.45
C LEU A 30 -3.72 -10.09 -4.10
N ASP A 31 -4.02 -10.44 -5.34
CA ASP A 31 -3.28 -11.46 -6.11
C ASP A 31 -1.78 -11.13 -6.17
N LEU A 32 -1.42 -9.88 -6.43
CA LEU A 32 -0.02 -9.45 -6.48
C LEU A 32 0.70 -9.57 -5.13
N ILE A 33 -0.04 -9.45 -4.02
CA ILE A 33 0.51 -9.56 -2.66
C ILE A 33 0.60 -11.01 -2.23
N GLU A 34 -0.43 -11.83 -2.50
CA GLU A 34 -0.46 -13.26 -2.17
C GLU A 34 0.70 -14.04 -2.83
N ASN A 35 1.11 -13.61 -4.03
CA ASN A 35 2.28 -14.17 -4.71
C ASN A 35 3.64 -13.77 -4.09
N ARG A 36 3.66 -13.14 -2.92
CA ARG A 36 4.89 -12.65 -2.26
C ARG A 36 4.94 -13.00 -0.77
N ASN A 37 6.12 -13.44 -0.33
CA ASN A 37 6.37 -13.77 1.08
C ASN A 37 6.78 -12.56 1.94
N ASP A 38 7.24 -11.47 1.30
CA ASP A 38 7.83 -10.29 1.97
C ASP A 38 6.86 -9.13 2.16
N VAL A 39 5.59 -9.32 1.79
CA VAL A 39 4.54 -8.30 1.83
C VAL A 39 3.28 -8.92 2.42
N LYS A 40 2.59 -8.18 3.29
CA LYS A 40 1.31 -8.59 3.86
C LYS A 40 0.34 -7.41 3.85
N VAL A 41 -0.95 -7.70 3.71
CA VAL A 41 -2.02 -6.75 4.00
C VAL A 41 -2.32 -6.83 5.49
N SER A 42 -2.23 -5.71 6.21
CA SER A 42 -2.56 -5.67 7.64
C SER A 42 -4.04 -5.41 7.89
N LYS A 43 -4.66 -4.58 7.06
CA LYS A 43 -6.11 -4.33 7.07
C LYS A 43 -6.58 -3.75 5.74
N ILE A 44 -7.85 -3.98 5.45
CA ILE A 44 -8.59 -3.33 4.36
C ILE A 44 -9.69 -2.52 5.01
N ASN A 45 -9.81 -1.26 4.64
CA ASN A 45 -10.84 -0.36 5.14
C ASN A 45 -11.70 0.15 3.99
N GLU A 46 -12.96 -0.22 3.98
CA GLU A 46 -13.93 0.26 3.00
C GLU A 46 -14.45 1.64 3.38
N LEU A 47 -14.55 2.52 2.39
CA LEU A 47 -14.95 3.91 2.54
C LEU A 47 -16.01 4.24 1.50
N LYS A 48 -16.83 5.27 1.77
CA LYS A 48 -17.84 5.73 0.81
C LYS A 48 -17.25 6.13 -0.56
N THR A 49 -15.99 6.57 -0.56
CA THR A 49 -15.28 7.05 -1.76
C THR A 49 -14.37 6.01 -2.39
N GLY A 50 -14.17 4.85 -1.76
CA GLY A 50 -13.19 3.86 -2.21
C GLY A 50 -12.78 2.87 -1.13
N CYS A 51 -11.58 2.34 -1.21
CA CYS A 51 -11.02 1.51 -0.14
C CYS A 51 -9.54 1.80 0.10
N ASP A 52 -9.10 1.55 1.32
CA ASP A 52 -7.72 1.69 1.76
C ASP A 52 -7.14 0.35 2.16
N VAL A 53 -6.08 -0.07 1.47
CA VAL A 53 -5.35 -1.32 1.73
C VAL A 53 -4.05 -0.98 2.44
N TYR A 54 -3.89 -1.48 3.66
CA TYR A 54 -2.72 -1.21 4.49
C TYR A 54 -1.67 -2.30 4.28
N ILE A 55 -0.45 -1.90 3.92
CA ILE A 55 0.60 -2.79 3.41
C ILE A 55 1.85 -2.68 4.27
N THR A 56 2.43 -3.83 4.63
CA THR A 56 3.60 -3.93 5.54
C THR A 56 4.94 -3.53 4.91
N ASN A 57 5.01 -3.37 3.59
CA ASN A 57 6.24 -3.07 2.85
C ASN A 57 6.05 -1.87 1.91
N GLN A 58 6.60 -0.72 2.31
CA GLN A 58 6.43 0.50 1.53
C GLN A 58 7.25 0.56 0.22
N LYS A 59 8.33 -0.21 0.11
CA LYS A 59 9.14 -0.24 -1.12
C LYS A 59 8.36 -0.93 -2.23
N PHE A 60 7.74 -2.06 -1.91
CA PHE A 60 6.83 -2.77 -2.80
C PHE A 60 5.66 -1.88 -3.23
N ALA A 61 4.96 -1.25 -2.28
CA ALA A 61 3.79 -0.42 -2.58
C ALA A 61 4.13 0.74 -3.55
N ARG A 62 5.20 1.49 -3.27
CA ARG A 62 5.58 2.66 -4.08
C ARG A 62 6.23 2.31 -5.41
N GLY A 63 6.99 1.23 -5.48
CA GLY A 63 7.72 0.85 -6.68
C GLY A 63 6.92 -0.11 -7.54
N THR A 64 6.79 -1.34 -7.07
CA THR A 64 6.22 -2.45 -7.83
C THR A 64 4.71 -2.29 -8.01
N LEU A 65 3.96 -2.10 -6.93
CA LEU A 65 2.50 -2.07 -6.99
C LEU A 65 1.99 -0.88 -7.83
N ALA A 66 2.52 0.32 -7.57
CA ALA A 66 2.20 1.51 -8.37
C ALA A 66 2.52 1.34 -9.86
N ALA A 67 3.66 0.72 -10.21
CA ALA A 67 4.02 0.46 -11.60
C ALA A 67 3.11 -0.57 -12.27
N GLN A 68 2.76 -1.65 -11.56
CA GLN A 68 1.83 -2.68 -12.07
C GLN A 68 0.44 -2.09 -12.31
N LEU A 69 -0.06 -1.28 -11.38
CA LEU A 69 -1.34 -0.58 -11.52
C LEU A 69 -1.36 0.36 -12.74
N LYS A 70 -0.32 1.18 -12.93
CA LYS A 70 -0.21 2.04 -14.13
C LYS A 70 -0.14 1.25 -15.43
N ARG A 71 0.53 0.09 -15.42
CA ARG A 71 0.65 -0.77 -16.61
C ARG A 71 -0.67 -1.43 -16.97
N LYS A 72 -1.42 -1.91 -15.98
CA LYS A 72 -2.72 -2.56 -16.18
C LYS A 72 -3.81 -1.55 -16.53
N TYR A 73 -3.84 -0.41 -15.83
CA TYR A 73 -4.86 0.62 -15.97
C TYR A 73 -4.23 1.90 -16.56
N LYS A 74 -4.16 1.95 -17.89
CA LYS A 74 -3.44 3.01 -18.64
C LYS A 74 -3.97 4.42 -18.38
N ASP A 75 -5.28 4.55 -18.20
CA ASP A 75 -5.95 5.83 -17.97
C ASP A 75 -6.03 6.22 -16.49
N ALA A 76 -5.42 5.43 -15.60
CA ALA A 76 -5.44 5.70 -14.17
C ALA A 76 -4.32 6.67 -13.75
N GLU A 77 -4.64 7.54 -12.79
CA GLU A 77 -3.65 8.38 -12.13
C GLU A 77 -3.10 7.69 -10.89
N VAL A 78 -1.79 7.81 -10.67
CA VAL A 78 -1.16 7.35 -9.43
C VAL A 78 -0.30 8.43 -8.83
N THR A 79 -0.64 8.83 -7.61
CA THR A 79 0.10 9.80 -6.80
C THR A 79 0.74 9.10 -5.62
N ILE A 80 2.04 9.34 -5.40
CA ILE A 80 2.78 8.76 -4.28
C ILE A 80 3.23 9.88 -3.35
N THR A 81 2.86 9.79 -2.07
CA THR A 81 3.32 10.72 -1.03
C THR A 81 3.93 9.96 0.14
N LYS A 82 4.63 10.68 1.02
CA LYS A 82 5.18 10.13 2.26
C LYS A 82 4.95 11.12 3.39
N SER A 83 4.66 10.61 4.58
CA SER A 83 4.56 11.38 5.80
C SER A 83 5.51 10.83 6.86
N LEU A 84 6.08 11.73 7.67
CA LEU A 84 6.93 11.34 8.79
C LEU A 84 6.06 10.63 9.84
N TYR A 85 6.39 9.38 10.14
CA TYR A 85 5.72 8.62 11.20
C TYR A 85 6.43 8.77 12.54
N GLY A 86 7.76 8.86 12.53
CA GLY A 86 8.53 9.07 13.75
C GLY A 86 10.03 8.93 13.53
N ARG A 87 10.77 8.72 14.61
CA ARG A 87 12.23 8.56 14.60
C ARG A 87 12.61 7.26 15.29
N HIS A 88 13.46 6.46 14.66
CA HIS A 88 13.97 5.22 15.23
C HIS A 88 14.86 5.54 16.43
N LYS A 89 14.48 5.08 17.63
CA LYS A 89 15.09 5.49 18.90
C LYS A 89 16.59 5.23 18.96
N MET A 90 17.06 4.08 18.45
CA MET A 90 18.47 3.69 18.56
C MET A 90 19.36 4.30 17.47
N THR A 91 18.85 4.45 16.25
CA THR A 91 19.65 4.84 15.08
C THR A 91 19.43 6.29 14.68
N SER A 92 18.52 6.99 15.37
CA SER A 92 18.11 8.36 15.05
C SER A 92 17.53 8.58 13.65
N ARG A 93 17.32 7.53 12.85
CA ARG A 93 16.80 7.63 11.49
C ARG A 93 15.31 7.99 11.50
N LEU A 94 14.90 8.84 10.57
CA LEU A 94 13.49 9.16 10.35
C LEU A 94 12.78 7.96 9.70
N VAL A 95 11.60 7.64 10.21
CA VAL A 95 10.73 6.56 9.74
C VAL A 95 9.53 7.20 9.06
N TYR A 96 9.31 6.85 7.80
CA TYR A 96 8.22 7.38 6.98
C TYR A 96 7.20 6.30 6.67
N ARG A 97 5.94 6.71 6.57
CA ARG A 97 4.87 5.92 5.95
C ARG A 97 4.53 6.50 4.57
N ALA A 98 4.21 5.62 3.64
CA ALA A 98 3.88 6.01 2.27
C ALA A 98 2.37 5.94 2.01
N THR A 99 1.89 6.79 1.13
CA THR A 99 0.54 6.68 0.56
C THR A 99 0.68 6.57 -0.95
N VAL A 100 0.01 5.58 -1.53
CA VAL A 100 -0.14 5.40 -2.97
C VAL A 100 -1.62 5.62 -3.26
N LEU A 101 -1.96 6.75 -3.86
CA LEU A 101 -3.32 7.04 -4.30
C LEU A 101 -3.46 6.64 -5.76
N PHE A 102 -4.32 5.66 -6.01
CA PHE A 102 -4.70 5.20 -7.33
C PHE A 102 -6.10 5.71 -7.66
N ARG A 103 -6.21 6.49 -8.73
CA ARG A 103 -7.49 6.99 -9.26
C ARG A 103 -7.75 6.36 -10.62
N LEU A 104 -8.79 5.53 -10.70
CA LEU A 104 -9.27 5.03 -11.98
C LEU A 104 -10.13 6.10 -12.63
N ASN A 105 -9.66 6.69 -13.72
CA ASN A 105 -10.48 7.61 -14.50
C ASN A 105 -11.54 6.81 -15.26
N SER A 106 -12.81 7.12 -15.03
CA SER A 106 -13.94 6.48 -15.72
C SER A 106 -14.30 7.16 -17.06
N ASN A 107 -13.50 8.11 -17.52
CA ASN A 107 -13.84 8.92 -18.70
C ASN A 107 -13.10 8.44 -19.95
N LYS A 108 -13.74 7.55 -20.70
CA LYS A 108 -13.92 7.68 -22.15
C LYS A 108 -15.09 6.84 -22.64
#